data_AF-L8Y7Q9-F1
#
_entry.id   AF-L8Y7Q9-F1
#
_cell.length_a   1.000
_cell.length_b   1.000
_cell.length_c   1.000
_cell.angle_alpha   90.00
_cell.angle_beta   90.00
_cell.angle_gamma   90.00
#
_symmetry.space_group_name_H-M   'P 1'
#
loop_
_entity.id
_entity.type
_entity.pdbx_description
1 polymer ?
#
loop_
_entity_poly.entity_id
_entity_poly.type
_entity_poly.pdbx_seq_one_letter_code
_entity_poly.pdbx_strand_id
1 'polypeptide(L)'
;MPAQALYASPQPLAVSTLPGVGQVARPGPTAVGNGHMAGPLLPPPPPAQPSATLPSGAPATNGPPTADSAHGLQMLRTIGVGKYEFTDPGHPKEMLKELNQQRRAKAFTDLKIVVEGREFEVHQNVLASCSLYFKDLIQRSVQDGSQGGREKLELVLSNLQADVLELLLEFVYTGSLVIDSANAKTLLEAASKFQFHTFCKVCVSFLGVAEVIVLVGGRQMVGMTQRSLVAVTCWNPQNNKWYPLASLPFYDRELFSVVSAGDNIYLSGGMESGVTLADVWCYMSLLDNWNLVSRMTVPRCRHNSLVYDGKIYTLGGLGVAGNVDHVERYDTITNQWEAVAPLPKAVHSAAATVCGGKIYVFGGVNEAGRAAGVLQSYVPQTNTWSFIESPMIDNKPAPAVTLNGFVFILGGAYARATTIYDPEKGNIKAGPNMNHSRQFCSAVVLDGKIYATGGIVSSEGPALGNMESYEPATNTWTLLPHMPCPVFRHGCVVIKKYIQSG
;
A
#
# COMPACT_ATOMS: atom_id res chain seq x y z
N MET A 1 16.91 -57.00 17.00
CA MET A 1 17.89 -58.00 16.55
C MET A 1 17.50 -58.47 15.17
N PRO A 2 18.37 -58.44 14.15
CA PRO A 2 19.58 -57.62 13.98
C PRO A 2 19.15 -56.25 13.36
N ALA A 3 19.94 -55.39 12.71
CA ALA A 3 21.37 -55.43 12.34
C ALA A 3 22.04 -54.05 12.54
N GLN A 4 23.37 -54.02 12.52
CA GLN A 4 24.18 -52.80 12.69
C GLN A 4 24.45 -52.12 11.34
N ALA A 5 24.62 -50.79 11.37
CA ALA A 5 25.33 -50.05 10.34
C ALA A 5 26.28 -49.04 11.01
N LEU A 6 27.58 -49.25 10.86
CA LEU A 6 28.62 -48.26 11.15
C LEU A 6 28.81 -47.39 9.92
N TYR A 7 28.99 -46.08 10.08
CA TYR A 7 30.00 -45.30 9.34
C TYR A 7 30.31 -43.98 10.07
N ALA A 8 31.48 -43.42 9.80
CA ALA A 8 32.14 -42.45 10.68
C ALA A 8 31.87 -40.98 10.34
N SER A 9 31.96 -40.13 11.37
CA SER A 9 31.97 -38.66 11.24
C SER A 9 33.41 -38.12 11.09
N PRO A 10 33.64 -37.14 10.20
CA PRO A 10 34.90 -36.40 10.15
C PRO A 10 34.88 -35.20 11.13
N GLN A 11 35.94 -35.02 11.92
CA GLN A 11 36.17 -33.80 12.69
C GLN A 11 36.77 -32.69 11.81
N PRO A 12 36.33 -31.44 11.92
CA PRO A 12 37.13 -30.28 11.49
C PRO A 12 38.33 -30.10 12.42
N LEU A 13 39.52 -29.87 11.85
CA LEU A 13 40.73 -29.56 12.61
C LEU A 13 40.65 -28.15 13.22
N ALA A 14 41.03 -28.02 14.49
CA ALA A 14 41.24 -26.71 15.11
C ALA A 14 42.57 -26.10 14.62
N VAL A 15 42.53 -24.85 14.19
CA VAL A 15 43.73 -24.03 13.94
C VAL A 15 43.72 -22.88 14.94
N SER A 16 44.74 -22.82 15.80
CA SER A 16 44.96 -21.74 16.75
C SER A 16 46.24 -20.98 16.41
N THR A 17 46.15 -19.66 16.35
CA THR A 17 47.30 -18.75 16.31
C THR A 17 47.05 -17.57 17.24
N LEU A 18 48.06 -17.19 18.01
CA LEU A 18 47.99 -16.18 19.08
C LEU A 18 48.30 -14.76 18.56
N PRO A 19 47.92 -13.69 19.29
CA PRO A 19 47.98 -12.31 18.79
C PRO A 19 49.38 -11.69 18.84
N GLY A 20 49.62 -10.75 17.92
CA GLY A 20 50.85 -9.95 17.83
C GLY A 20 50.61 -8.45 18.10
N VAL A 21 51.39 -7.92 19.05
CA VAL A 21 51.65 -6.50 19.35
C VAL A 21 51.89 -5.68 18.05
N GLY A 22 51.47 -4.42 17.86
CA GLY A 22 50.95 -3.41 18.79
C GLY A 22 51.81 -2.12 18.74
N GLN A 23 51.21 -0.94 18.49
CA GLN A 23 51.90 0.36 18.51
C GLN A 23 51.02 1.47 19.11
N VAL A 24 51.66 2.54 19.61
CA VAL A 24 51.06 3.53 20.50
C VAL A 24 51.38 4.97 20.06
N ALA A 25 50.32 5.77 19.91
CA ALA A 25 50.20 7.24 20.01
C ALA A 25 51.28 8.20 19.42
N ARG A 26 50.79 9.24 18.74
CA ARG A 26 50.90 10.63 19.25
C ARG A 26 49.84 11.58 18.62
N PRO A 27 49.47 12.69 19.30
CA PRO A 27 48.42 13.62 18.84
C PRO A 27 48.93 15.05 18.49
N GLY A 28 48.03 15.90 17.98
CA GLY A 28 48.22 17.35 17.81
C GLY A 28 48.49 17.80 16.37
N PRO A 29 48.39 19.12 16.04
CA PRO A 29 48.34 20.28 16.96
C PRO A 29 46.98 21.01 17.04
N THR A 30 46.92 22.06 17.86
CA THR A 30 45.75 22.94 18.11
C THR A 30 46.06 24.43 17.86
N ALA A 31 45.01 25.21 17.54
CA ALA A 31 44.92 26.68 17.56
C ALA A 31 43.42 27.03 17.69
N VAL A 32 42.87 27.93 18.52
CA VAL A 32 43.31 29.21 19.16
C VAL A 32 43.54 30.31 18.11
N GLY A 33 42.85 31.47 18.05
CA GLY A 33 41.73 32.10 18.78
C GLY A 33 41.49 33.50 18.13
N ASN A 34 40.44 34.33 18.31
CA ASN A 34 39.25 34.46 19.17
C ASN A 34 38.11 35.11 18.31
N GLY A 35 36.88 35.45 18.73
CA GLY A 35 36.17 35.40 20.02
C GLY A 35 35.75 36.81 20.55
N HIS A 36 34.55 37.31 20.19
CA HIS A 36 33.92 38.52 20.77
C HIS A 36 32.37 38.44 20.73
N MET A 37 31.67 39.07 21.68
CA MET A 37 30.20 39.18 21.74
C MET A 37 29.68 40.55 21.31
N ALA A 38 28.46 40.61 20.76
CA ALA A 38 27.52 41.73 20.88
C ALA A 38 26.07 41.22 20.76
N GLY A 39 25.10 41.94 21.37
CA GLY A 39 23.68 41.54 21.44
C GLY A 39 22.80 42.02 20.27
N PRO A 40 21.49 41.69 20.28
CA PRO A 40 20.58 41.94 19.17
C PRO A 40 20.02 43.38 19.14
N LEU A 41 19.60 43.83 17.95
CA LEU A 41 18.87 45.08 17.73
C LEU A 41 17.64 44.88 16.83
N LEU A 42 16.59 45.66 17.11
CA LEU A 42 15.28 45.62 16.45
C LEU A 42 15.23 46.49 15.17
N PRO A 43 14.28 46.25 14.25
CA PRO A 43 14.19 46.98 12.98
C PRO A 43 13.56 48.38 13.11
N PRO A 44 14.00 49.38 12.31
CA PRO A 44 13.42 50.73 12.27
C PRO A 44 12.23 50.89 11.27
N PRO A 45 11.40 51.94 11.42
CA PRO A 45 10.18 52.18 10.62
C PRO A 45 10.41 52.96 9.30
N PRO A 46 9.41 53.06 8.40
CA PRO A 46 9.54 53.73 7.10
C PRO A 46 9.42 55.27 7.16
N PRO A 47 10.05 56.02 6.22
CA PRO A 47 9.96 57.47 6.10
C PRO A 47 8.76 57.94 5.25
N ALA A 48 8.35 59.21 5.45
CA ALA A 48 7.26 59.88 4.72
C ALA A 48 7.77 60.83 3.61
N GLN A 49 6.84 61.52 2.95
CA GLN A 49 7.04 62.40 1.78
C GLN A 49 7.83 63.69 2.06
N PRO A 50 8.17 64.44 0.99
CA PRO A 50 7.65 65.81 0.91
C PRO A 50 6.85 66.13 -0.37
N SER A 51 6.02 67.17 -0.28
CA SER A 51 5.19 67.77 -1.34
C SER A 51 5.91 68.98 -1.98
N ALA A 52 5.42 69.76 -2.97
CA ALA A 52 4.20 69.78 -3.80
C ALA A 52 4.41 70.76 -4.99
N THR A 53 3.64 70.63 -6.09
CA THR A 53 3.14 71.78 -6.90
C THR A 53 2.00 71.36 -7.86
N LEU A 54 1.01 72.23 -8.03
CA LEU A 54 -0.15 72.24 -8.96
C LEU A 54 -0.47 73.73 -9.25
N PRO A 55 -1.33 74.15 -10.22
CA PRO A 55 -2.45 73.46 -10.90
C PRO A 55 -2.26 73.39 -12.45
N SER A 56 -3.21 73.12 -13.34
CA SER A 56 -4.70 73.20 -13.33
C SER A 56 -5.39 72.35 -14.40
N GLY A 57 -6.64 71.93 -14.15
CA GLY A 57 -7.54 71.30 -15.14
C GLY A 57 -8.30 70.11 -14.56
N ALA A 58 -9.63 70.17 -14.54
CA ALA A 58 -10.52 69.20 -13.87
C ALA A 58 -11.79 68.98 -14.73
N PRO A 59 -12.77 68.14 -14.33
CA PRO A 59 -12.75 66.90 -13.53
C PRO A 59 -13.48 65.72 -14.23
N ALA A 60 -13.33 64.49 -13.72
CA ALA A 60 -14.36 63.43 -13.84
C ALA A 60 -14.24 62.40 -12.71
N THR A 61 -15.37 61.95 -12.17
CA THR A 61 -15.50 61.02 -11.04
C THR A 61 -15.33 59.56 -11.41
N ASN A 62 -14.64 58.77 -10.58
CA ASN A 62 -14.69 57.31 -10.66
C ASN A 62 -16.08 56.78 -10.26
N GLY A 63 -16.81 56.19 -11.22
CA GLY A 63 -17.78 55.13 -10.91
C GLY A 63 -17.07 53.77 -10.84
N PRO A 64 -17.66 52.75 -10.20
CA PRO A 64 -17.13 51.39 -10.28
C PRO A 64 -17.25 50.87 -11.72
N PRO A 65 -16.23 50.16 -12.26
CA PRO A 65 -16.37 49.52 -13.57
C PRO A 65 -17.42 48.41 -13.49
N THR A 66 -18.52 48.61 -14.20
CA THR A 66 -19.53 47.57 -14.45
C THR A 66 -18.92 46.40 -15.20
N ALA A 67 -19.40 45.19 -14.95
CA ALA A 67 -18.91 43.99 -15.62
C ALA A 67 -19.27 43.99 -17.11
N ASP A 68 -18.30 44.36 -17.96
CA ASP A 68 -18.05 43.76 -19.27
C ASP A 68 -16.72 44.25 -19.87
N SER A 69 -16.19 43.54 -20.88
CA SER A 69 -15.02 43.89 -21.72
C SER A 69 -13.58 43.79 -21.14
N ALA A 70 -13.35 43.02 -20.07
CA ALA A 70 -12.02 42.91 -19.42
C ALA A 70 -11.15 41.68 -19.81
N HIS A 71 -11.41 40.97 -20.93
CA HIS A 71 -10.61 39.81 -21.39
C HIS A 71 -9.46 40.16 -22.35
N GLY A 72 -8.90 41.36 -22.23
CA GLY A 72 -7.82 41.87 -23.08
C GLY A 72 -6.44 41.24 -22.81
N LEU A 73 -6.19 40.06 -23.38
CA LEU A 73 -4.87 39.54 -23.78
C LEU A 73 -3.66 39.96 -22.91
N GLN A 74 -3.50 39.34 -21.74
CA GLN A 74 -2.28 39.46 -20.92
C GLN A 74 -1.10 38.65 -21.51
N MET A 75 -0.94 38.68 -22.84
CA MET A 75 0.05 37.86 -23.57
C MET A 75 1.47 38.39 -23.47
N LEU A 76 1.66 39.69 -23.19
CA LEU A 76 2.98 40.33 -23.19
C LEU A 76 3.32 40.86 -21.79
N ARG A 77 4.45 40.41 -21.25
CA ARG A 77 4.91 40.76 -19.89
C ARG A 77 6.33 41.31 -19.93
N THR A 78 6.56 42.47 -19.32
CA THR A 78 7.91 43.02 -19.15
C THR A 78 8.70 42.19 -18.13
N ILE A 79 9.84 41.63 -18.53
CA ILE A 79 10.75 40.85 -17.67
C ILE A 79 12.10 41.55 -17.43
N GLY A 80 12.29 42.74 -17.99
CA GLY A 80 13.45 43.59 -17.79
C GLY A 80 13.43 44.80 -18.71
N VAL A 81 14.40 45.70 -18.58
CA VAL A 81 14.54 46.85 -19.49
C VAL A 81 14.73 46.35 -20.92
N GLY A 82 13.81 46.70 -21.81
CA GLY A 82 13.79 46.26 -23.21
C GLY A 82 13.51 44.76 -23.43
N LYS A 83 13.07 44.01 -22.40
CA LYS A 83 12.78 42.57 -22.50
C LYS A 83 11.32 42.26 -22.19
N TYR A 84 10.67 41.60 -23.14
CA TYR A 84 9.28 41.19 -23.07
C TYR A 84 9.16 39.67 -23.28
N GLU A 85 8.41 39.03 -22.38
CA GLU A 85 7.97 37.64 -22.46
C GLU A 85 6.63 37.62 -23.21
N PHE A 86 6.51 36.81 -24.26
CA PHE A 86 5.25 36.55 -24.95
C PHE A 86 4.73 35.16 -24.60
N THR A 87 3.47 35.06 -24.20
CA THR A 87 2.80 33.80 -23.88
C THR A 87 1.37 33.84 -24.43
N ASP A 88 1.06 32.94 -25.35
CA ASP A 88 -0.32 32.65 -25.76
C ASP A 88 -0.82 31.38 -25.03
N PRO A 89 -1.75 31.50 -24.06
CA PRO A 89 -2.33 30.35 -23.38
C PRO A 89 -3.18 29.45 -24.28
N GLY A 90 -3.64 29.95 -25.43
CA GLY A 90 -4.43 29.21 -26.43
C GLY A 90 -3.58 28.31 -27.34
N HIS A 91 -2.31 28.66 -27.57
CA HIS A 91 -1.44 27.98 -28.53
C HIS A 91 -1.39 26.44 -28.39
N PRO A 92 -1.22 25.84 -27.19
CA PRO A 92 -1.20 24.38 -27.05
C PRO A 92 -2.54 23.72 -27.39
N LYS A 93 -3.66 24.41 -27.10
CA LYS A 93 -5.02 23.89 -27.36
C LYS A 93 -5.33 23.91 -28.84
N GLU A 94 -5.01 25.00 -29.54
CA GLU A 94 -5.24 25.12 -30.98
C GLU A 94 -4.29 24.22 -31.79
N MET A 95 -3.04 24.01 -31.32
CA MET A 95 -2.14 22.99 -31.88
C MET A 95 -2.72 21.57 -31.76
N LEU A 96 -3.21 21.19 -30.57
CA LEU A 96 -3.75 19.84 -30.36
C LEU A 96 -5.05 19.59 -31.15
N LYS A 97 -5.89 20.62 -31.25
CA LYS A 97 -7.09 20.66 -32.11
C LYS A 97 -6.74 20.46 -33.58
N GLU A 98 -5.69 21.09 -34.08
CA GLU A 98 -5.22 20.89 -35.46
C GLU A 98 -4.68 19.47 -35.68
N LEU A 99 -3.90 18.93 -34.73
CA LEU A 99 -3.48 17.52 -34.74
C LEU A 99 -4.69 16.55 -34.71
N ASN A 100 -5.81 16.94 -34.09
CA ASN A 100 -7.06 16.15 -34.13
C ASN A 100 -7.72 16.17 -35.52
N GLN A 101 -7.68 17.32 -36.22
CA GLN A 101 -8.16 17.42 -37.61
C GLN A 101 -7.33 16.53 -38.54
N GLN A 102 -5.99 16.60 -38.43
CA GLN A 102 -5.07 15.77 -39.21
C GLN A 102 -5.28 14.27 -38.94
N ARG A 103 -5.43 13.90 -37.66
CA ARG A 103 -5.80 12.53 -37.24
C ARG A 103 -7.08 12.04 -37.91
N ARG A 104 -8.17 12.83 -37.81
CA ARG A 104 -9.48 12.50 -38.39
C ARG A 104 -9.46 12.44 -39.92
N ALA A 105 -8.59 13.21 -40.56
CA ALA A 105 -8.34 13.18 -42.00
C ALA A 105 -7.36 12.08 -42.46
N LYS A 106 -6.86 11.24 -41.54
CA LYS A 106 -5.78 10.25 -41.77
C LYS A 106 -4.45 10.85 -42.27
N ALA A 107 -4.27 12.17 -42.18
CA ALA A 107 -3.07 12.87 -42.63
C ALA A 107 -1.95 12.81 -41.59
N PHE A 108 -0.71 12.66 -42.04
CA PHE A 108 0.54 12.64 -41.22
C PHE A 108 0.61 11.59 -40.09
N THR A 109 -0.38 10.72 -39.96
CA THR A 109 -0.43 9.66 -38.94
C THR A 109 0.55 8.52 -39.25
N ASP A 110 1.40 8.20 -38.27
CA ASP A 110 2.53 7.27 -38.33
C ASP A 110 2.31 5.99 -37.49
N LEU A 111 1.16 5.88 -36.81
CA LEU A 111 0.70 4.67 -36.13
C LEU A 111 -0.78 4.38 -36.42
N LYS A 112 -1.09 3.11 -36.66
CA LYS A 112 -2.42 2.52 -36.85
C LYS A 112 -2.66 1.52 -35.72
N ILE A 113 -3.79 1.61 -35.04
CA ILE A 113 -4.18 0.68 -33.96
C ILE A 113 -5.45 -0.05 -34.40
N VAL A 114 -5.48 -1.38 -34.29
CA VAL A 114 -6.63 -2.20 -34.67
C VAL A 114 -7.22 -2.89 -33.44
N VAL A 115 -8.52 -2.68 -33.20
CA VAL A 115 -9.26 -3.19 -32.04
C VAL A 115 -10.63 -3.65 -32.49
N GLU A 116 -10.99 -4.90 -32.22
CA GLU A 116 -12.29 -5.49 -32.62
C GLU A 116 -12.61 -5.32 -34.12
N GLY A 117 -11.57 -5.24 -34.97
CA GLY A 117 -11.69 -4.99 -36.41
C GLY A 117 -11.86 -3.52 -36.82
N ARG A 118 -11.98 -2.58 -35.86
CA ARG A 118 -11.98 -1.13 -36.12
C ARG A 118 -10.55 -0.60 -36.17
N GLU A 119 -10.29 0.26 -37.14
CA GLU A 119 -8.99 0.91 -37.36
C GLU A 119 -8.95 2.32 -36.77
N PHE A 120 -7.94 2.61 -35.96
CA PHE A 120 -7.71 3.90 -35.32
C PHE A 120 -6.38 4.50 -35.78
N GLU A 121 -6.47 5.65 -36.42
CA GLU A 121 -5.33 6.38 -36.98
C GLU A 121 -4.83 7.39 -35.94
N VAL A 122 -3.52 7.42 -35.67
CA VAL A 122 -2.92 8.28 -34.64
C VAL A 122 -1.49 8.72 -34.98
N HIS A 123 -1.05 9.81 -34.35
CA HIS A 123 0.36 10.20 -34.28
C HIS A 123 1.05 9.57 -33.05
N GLN A 124 2.21 8.96 -33.25
CA GLN A 124 3.04 8.29 -32.24
C GLN A 124 3.45 9.24 -31.12
N ASN A 125 3.90 10.45 -31.46
CA ASN A 125 4.39 11.44 -30.50
C ASN A 125 3.30 11.92 -29.52
N VAL A 126 2.08 12.22 -30.01
CA VAL A 126 0.94 12.64 -29.17
C VAL A 126 0.49 11.49 -28.25
N LEU A 127 0.47 10.26 -28.77
CA LEU A 127 0.10 9.09 -27.96
C LEU A 127 1.16 8.82 -26.86
N ALA A 128 2.43 8.85 -27.21
CA ALA A 128 3.57 8.62 -26.31
C ALA A 128 3.76 9.75 -25.27
N SER A 129 3.26 10.98 -25.52
CA SER A 129 3.23 12.02 -24.48
C SER A 129 2.20 11.76 -23.37
N CYS A 130 1.16 10.98 -23.67
CA CYS A 130 0.05 10.70 -22.75
C CYS A 130 0.10 9.29 -22.12
N SER A 131 0.83 8.36 -22.73
CA SER A 131 0.96 6.96 -22.31
C SER A 131 2.42 6.51 -22.26
N LEU A 132 2.87 6.07 -21.08
CA LEU A 132 4.18 5.43 -20.92
C LEU A 132 4.24 4.07 -21.61
N TYR A 133 3.14 3.30 -21.62
CA TYR A 133 3.07 2.02 -22.34
C TYR A 133 3.36 2.18 -23.84
N PHE A 134 2.66 3.12 -24.51
CA PHE A 134 2.89 3.33 -25.95
C PHE A 134 4.26 3.94 -26.22
N LYS A 135 4.75 4.84 -25.34
CA LYS A 135 6.12 5.37 -25.42
C LYS A 135 7.18 4.27 -25.40
N ASP A 136 7.14 3.38 -24.41
CA ASP A 136 8.11 2.29 -24.26
C ASP A 136 8.01 1.28 -25.40
N LEU A 137 6.79 0.98 -25.86
CA LEU A 137 6.53 0.07 -26.98
C LEU A 137 7.09 0.63 -28.29
N ILE A 138 6.84 1.91 -28.58
CA ILE A 138 7.35 2.59 -29.78
C ILE A 138 8.89 2.66 -29.74
N GLN A 139 9.48 2.97 -28.57
CA GLN A 139 10.93 2.99 -28.40
C GLN A 139 11.58 1.62 -28.67
N ARG A 140 10.94 0.51 -28.28
CA ARG A 140 11.41 -0.84 -28.60
C ARG A 140 11.32 -1.16 -30.09
N SER A 141 10.20 -0.85 -30.75
CA SER A 141 10.07 -1.08 -32.20
C SER A 141 11.09 -0.31 -33.05
N VAL A 142 11.59 0.82 -32.56
CA VAL A 142 12.70 1.57 -33.18
C VAL A 142 14.06 0.93 -32.91
N GLN A 143 14.25 0.28 -31.76
CA GLN A 143 15.51 -0.40 -31.40
C GLN A 143 15.68 -1.77 -32.06
N ASP A 144 14.60 -2.53 -32.27
CA ASP A 144 14.62 -3.86 -32.89
C ASP A 144 14.89 -3.85 -34.42
N GLY A 145 15.27 -2.70 -34.99
CA GLY A 145 15.86 -2.55 -36.33
C GLY A 145 14.99 -2.96 -37.53
N SER A 146 13.76 -3.41 -37.29
CA SER A 146 12.98 -4.20 -38.25
C SER A 146 12.13 -3.37 -39.22
N GLN A 147 12.19 -2.03 -39.15
CA GLN A 147 11.51 -1.11 -40.06
C GLN A 147 12.50 -0.38 -40.99
N GLY A 148 13.25 -1.16 -41.77
CA GLY A 148 13.94 -0.69 -42.98
C GLY A 148 12.97 -0.41 -44.14
N GLY A 149 11.87 0.30 -43.86
CA GLY A 149 10.75 0.48 -44.78
C GLY A 149 9.89 1.67 -44.39
N ARG A 150 9.23 2.29 -45.38
CA ARG A 150 8.48 3.55 -45.25
C ARG A 150 7.05 3.35 -44.72
N GLU A 151 6.80 2.22 -44.06
CA GLU A 151 5.47 1.73 -43.71
C GLU A 151 5.06 2.17 -42.30
N LYS A 152 3.76 2.43 -42.17
CA LYS A 152 3.14 2.89 -40.94
C LYS A 152 3.13 1.75 -39.91
N LEU A 153 3.48 2.04 -38.65
CA LEU A 153 3.43 1.05 -37.59
C LEU A 153 1.97 0.60 -37.37
N GLU A 154 1.71 -0.71 -37.32
CA GLU A 154 0.39 -1.28 -37.07
C GLU A 154 0.41 -2.12 -35.78
N LEU A 155 -0.51 -1.83 -34.85
CA LEU A 155 -0.64 -2.49 -33.55
C LEU A 155 -2.04 -3.08 -33.38
N VAL A 156 -2.14 -4.41 -33.30
CA VAL A 156 -3.40 -5.11 -32.97
C VAL A 156 -3.50 -5.24 -31.46
N LEU A 157 -4.55 -4.69 -30.83
CA LEU A 157 -4.76 -4.78 -29.38
C LEU A 157 -5.94 -5.70 -29.06
N SER A 158 -5.64 -6.83 -28.40
CA SER A 158 -6.64 -7.75 -27.87
C SER A 158 -7.14 -7.32 -26.49
N ASN A 159 -8.36 -7.77 -26.13
CA ASN A 159 -9.01 -7.55 -24.83
C ASN A 159 -9.12 -6.05 -24.49
N LEU A 160 -9.74 -5.30 -25.40
CA LEU A 160 -10.11 -3.89 -25.28
C LEU A 160 -11.35 -3.65 -26.15
N GLN A 161 -12.31 -2.87 -25.66
CA GLN A 161 -13.45 -2.43 -26.47
C GLN A 161 -13.05 -1.23 -27.34
N ALA A 162 -13.45 -1.23 -28.61
CA ALA A 162 -13.12 -0.18 -29.56
C ALA A 162 -13.64 1.20 -29.14
N ASP A 163 -14.83 1.28 -28.52
CA ASP A 163 -15.41 2.54 -28.01
C ASP A 163 -14.60 3.11 -26.84
N VAL A 164 -14.01 2.25 -26.01
CA VAL A 164 -13.11 2.68 -24.92
C VAL A 164 -11.80 3.22 -25.48
N LEU A 165 -11.25 2.62 -26.55
CA LEU A 165 -10.12 3.23 -27.25
C LEU A 165 -10.49 4.56 -27.89
N GLU A 166 -11.69 4.69 -28.47
CA GLU A 166 -12.15 5.95 -29.07
C GLU A 166 -12.24 7.08 -28.03
N LEU A 167 -12.79 6.80 -26.84
CA LEU A 167 -12.81 7.75 -25.72
C LEU A 167 -11.40 8.13 -25.22
N LEU A 168 -10.49 7.17 -25.12
CA LEU A 168 -9.08 7.44 -24.80
C LEU A 168 -8.44 8.34 -25.85
N LEU A 169 -8.60 8.03 -27.13
CA LEU A 169 -8.01 8.80 -28.22
C LEU A 169 -8.65 10.19 -28.36
N GLU A 170 -9.94 10.36 -28.13
CA GLU A 170 -10.56 11.69 -28.22
C GLU A 170 -10.06 12.61 -27.11
N PHE A 171 -9.90 12.15 -25.86
CA PHE A 171 -9.28 12.96 -24.82
C PHE A 171 -7.82 13.28 -25.14
N VAL A 172 -7.03 12.31 -25.64
CA VAL A 172 -5.62 12.56 -26.04
C VAL A 172 -5.48 13.71 -27.04
N TYR A 173 -6.52 13.98 -27.85
CA TYR A 173 -6.55 15.02 -28.86
C TYR A 173 -7.49 16.21 -28.56
N THR A 174 -8.14 16.27 -27.39
CA THR A 174 -9.07 17.36 -27.01
C THR A 174 -8.94 17.85 -25.56
N GLY A 175 -8.36 17.05 -24.67
CA GLY A 175 -8.40 17.26 -23.22
C GLY A 175 -9.78 17.08 -22.58
N SER A 176 -10.78 16.57 -23.33
CA SER A 176 -12.16 16.39 -22.89
C SER A 176 -12.55 14.92 -22.84
N LEU A 177 -13.29 14.52 -21.80
CA LEU A 177 -13.72 13.14 -21.56
C LEU A 177 -15.06 13.15 -20.83
N VAL A 178 -16.02 12.35 -21.31
CA VAL A 178 -17.31 12.14 -20.66
C VAL A 178 -17.27 10.81 -19.92
N ILE A 179 -17.43 10.86 -18.59
CA ILE A 179 -17.45 9.67 -17.73
C ILE A 179 -18.85 9.48 -17.17
N ASP A 180 -19.33 8.24 -17.20
CA ASP A 180 -20.60 7.80 -16.63
C ASP A 180 -20.45 6.46 -15.88
N SER A 181 -21.49 6.00 -15.20
CA SER A 181 -21.45 4.77 -14.39
C SER A 181 -21.29 3.47 -15.19
N ALA A 182 -21.55 3.48 -16.49
CA ALA A 182 -21.35 2.34 -17.39
C ALA A 182 -19.93 2.32 -17.95
N ASN A 183 -19.35 3.47 -18.31
CA ASN A 183 -18.04 3.56 -18.96
C ASN A 183 -16.85 3.64 -17.97
N ALA A 184 -17.06 4.17 -16.76
CA ALA A 184 -15.96 4.51 -15.86
C ALA A 184 -15.03 3.34 -15.48
N LYS A 185 -15.58 2.11 -15.36
CA LYS A 185 -14.80 0.92 -15.02
C LYS A 185 -13.91 0.45 -16.17
N THR A 186 -14.48 0.20 -17.35
CA THR A 186 -13.72 -0.28 -18.52
C THR A 186 -12.70 0.76 -18.99
N LEU A 187 -13.03 2.04 -18.85
CA LEU A 187 -12.13 3.15 -19.10
C LEU A 187 -10.96 3.21 -18.11
N LEU A 188 -11.19 2.97 -16.81
CA LEU A 188 -10.13 2.87 -15.80
C LEU A 188 -9.20 1.67 -16.06
N GLU A 189 -9.77 0.51 -16.40
CA GLU A 189 -9.03 -0.71 -16.76
C GLU A 189 -8.13 -0.47 -17.98
N ALA A 190 -8.68 0.09 -19.06
CA ALA A 190 -7.92 0.44 -20.26
C ALA A 190 -6.88 1.53 -20.00
N ALA A 191 -7.22 2.57 -19.24
CA ALA A 191 -6.29 3.62 -18.85
C ALA A 191 -5.10 3.06 -18.04
N SER A 192 -5.35 2.13 -17.12
CA SER A 192 -4.30 1.49 -16.33
C SER A 192 -3.44 0.55 -17.19
N LYS A 193 -4.07 -0.30 -18.02
CA LYS A 193 -3.41 -1.21 -18.98
C LYS A 193 -2.43 -0.48 -19.90
N PHE A 194 -2.81 0.71 -20.38
CA PHE A 194 -1.99 1.55 -21.25
C PHE A 194 -1.31 2.72 -20.51
N GLN A 195 -1.21 2.68 -19.18
CA GLN A 195 -0.48 3.64 -18.35
C GLN A 195 -0.80 5.12 -18.61
N PHE A 196 -2.07 5.41 -18.89
CA PHE A 196 -2.65 6.75 -19.03
C PHE A 196 -2.93 7.38 -17.66
N HIS A 197 -1.86 7.79 -16.98
CA HIS A 197 -1.88 8.22 -15.57
C HIS A 197 -2.93 9.31 -15.23
N THR A 198 -3.17 10.26 -16.13
CA THR A 198 -4.19 11.31 -15.95
C THR A 198 -5.61 10.73 -15.98
N PHE A 199 -5.90 9.84 -16.93
CA PHE A 199 -7.21 9.20 -17.05
C PHE A 199 -7.52 8.34 -15.84
N CYS A 200 -6.54 7.57 -15.35
CA CYS A 200 -6.70 6.78 -14.12
C CYS A 200 -7.21 7.67 -12.98
N LYS A 201 -6.60 8.85 -12.76
CA LYS A 201 -7.02 9.82 -11.72
C LYS A 201 -8.44 10.35 -11.94
N VAL A 202 -8.85 10.67 -13.17
CA VAL A 202 -10.19 11.20 -13.43
C VAL A 202 -11.27 10.12 -13.24
N CYS A 203 -11.06 8.91 -13.74
CA CYS A 203 -11.98 7.78 -13.52
C CYS A 203 -12.09 7.42 -12.02
N VAL A 204 -10.95 7.41 -11.32
CA VAL A 204 -10.84 7.30 -9.85
C VAL A 204 -11.67 8.35 -9.12
N SER A 205 -11.64 9.61 -9.57
CA SER A 205 -12.40 10.70 -8.94
C SER A 205 -13.92 10.60 -9.16
N PHE A 206 -14.35 10.00 -10.28
CA PHE A 206 -15.77 9.77 -10.58
C PHE A 206 -16.35 8.57 -9.82
N LEU A 207 -15.59 7.48 -9.71
CA LEU A 207 -16.11 6.18 -9.25
C LEU A 207 -16.51 6.10 -7.77
N GLY A 208 -16.23 7.12 -6.96
CA GLY A 208 -16.57 7.16 -5.54
C GLY A 208 -15.67 6.28 -4.68
N VAL A 209 -15.12 6.83 -3.59
CA VAL A 209 -14.19 6.14 -2.70
C VAL A 209 -14.84 5.83 -1.36
N ALA A 210 -14.85 4.56 -0.97
CA ALA A 210 -15.17 4.12 0.39
C ALA A 210 -14.00 3.32 0.97
N GLU A 211 -13.76 3.47 2.27
CA GLU A 211 -12.91 2.54 3.01
C GLU A 211 -13.74 1.28 3.34
N VAL A 212 -13.19 0.10 3.03
CA VAL A 212 -13.88 -1.19 3.12
C VAL A 212 -13.07 -2.20 3.93
N ILE A 213 -13.77 -3.05 4.68
CA ILE A 213 -13.15 -4.21 5.35
C ILE A 213 -13.15 -5.37 4.36
N VAL A 214 -11.97 -5.92 4.06
CA VAL A 214 -11.80 -7.05 3.13
C VAL A 214 -11.41 -8.31 3.89
N LEU A 215 -12.19 -9.38 3.72
CA LEU A 215 -11.88 -10.73 4.16
C LEU A 215 -11.20 -11.50 3.02
N VAL A 216 -10.11 -12.19 3.34
CA VAL A 216 -9.23 -12.85 2.35
C VAL A 216 -9.06 -14.34 2.73
N GLY A 217 -9.77 -15.21 2.01
CA GLY A 217 -9.65 -16.67 2.13
C GLY A 217 -10.00 -17.23 3.52
N GLY A 218 -9.14 -18.09 4.05
CA GLY A 218 -9.31 -18.76 5.35
C GLY A 218 -9.91 -20.16 5.24
N ARG A 219 -10.55 -20.63 6.31
CA ARG A 219 -11.25 -21.93 6.39
C ARG A 219 -12.72 -21.76 6.77
N GLN A 220 -13.59 -22.58 6.19
CA GLN A 220 -15.01 -22.73 6.53
C GLN A 220 -15.27 -24.13 7.11
N MET A 221 -16.16 -24.21 8.09
CA MET A 221 -16.74 -25.49 8.56
C MET A 221 -17.88 -25.90 7.62
N VAL A 222 -17.81 -27.11 7.05
CA VAL A 222 -18.82 -27.70 6.17
C VAL A 222 -19.19 -29.08 6.71
N GLY A 223 -20.27 -29.14 7.49
CA GLY A 223 -20.56 -30.32 8.32
C GLY A 223 -19.42 -30.57 9.31
N MET A 224 -18.92 -31.80 9.35
CA MET A 224 -17.73 -32.18 10.15
C MET A 224 -16.39 -31.92 9.43
N THR A 225 -16.39 -31.34 8.23
CA THR A 225 -15.17 -31.11 7.42
C THR A 225 -14.75 -29.65 7.42
N GLN A 226 -13.46 -29.39 7.20
CA GLN A 226 -12.92 -28.05 6.99
C GLN A 226 -12.52 -27.85 5.53
N ARG A 227 -12.98 -26.76 4.92
CA ARG A 227 -12.65 -26.39 3.54
C ARG A 227 -11.86 -25.09 3.51
N SER A 228 -10.73 -25.06 2.80
CA SER A 228 -10.02 -23.81 2.47
C SER A 228 -10.87 -22.95 1.54
N LEU A 229 -10.94 -21.64 1.81
CA LEU A 229 -11.67 -20.67 1.02
C LEU A 229 -10.71 -19.91 0.10
N VAL A 230 -11.07 -19.83 -1.18
CA VAL A 230 -10.45 -18.94 -2.16
C VAL A 230 -11.15 -17.58 -2.26
N ALA A 231 -12.31 -17.45 -1.59
CA ALA A 231 -13.15 -16.27 -1.70
C ALA A 231 -12.48 -15.04 -1.07
N VAL A 232 -12.61 -13.91 -1.76
CA VAL A 232 -12.21 -12.59 -1.26
C VAL A 232 -13.46 -11.71 -1.32
N THR A 233 -13.82 -11.05 -0.22
CA THR A 233 -15.06 -10.27 -0.13
C THR A 233 -14.84 -8.98 0.66
N CYS A 234 -15.43 -7.88 0.22
CA CYS A 234 -15.38 -6.60 0.94
C CYS A 234 -16.75 -6.17 1.47
N TRP A 235 -16.77 -5.65 2.69
CA TRP A 235 -17.93 -5.01 3.32
C TRP A 235 -17.80 -3.50 3.25
N ASN A 236 -18.83 -2.83 2.73
CA ASN A 236 -18.95 -1.38 2.76
C ASN A 236 -19.74 -0.94 4.00
N PRO A 237 -19.14 -0.18 4.95
CA PRO A 237 -19.84 0.31 6.13
C PRO A 237 -21.00 1.26 5.80
N GLN A 238 -20.90 2.03 4.70
CA GLN A 238 -21.86 3.09 4.35
C GLN A 238 -23.23 2.55 3.94
N ASN A 239 -23.27 1.36 3.34
CA ASN A 239 -24.51 0.72 2.88
C ASN A 239 -24.74 -0.69 3.47
N ASN A 240 -23.83 -1.15 4.32
CA ASN A 240 -23.85 -2.45 5.01
C ASN A 240 -23.99 -3.67 4.05
N LYS A 241 -23.44 -3.58 2.84
CA LYS A 241 -23.43 -4.69 1.86
C LYS A 241 -22.06 -5.32 1.70
N TRP A 242 -22.08 -6.61 1.39
CA TRP A 242 -20.92 -7.40 0.98
C TRP A 242 -20.85 -7.51 -0.53
N TYR A 243 -19.63 -7.45 -1.06
CA TYR A 243 -19.33 -7.58 -2.48
C TYR A 243 -18.20 -8.59 -2.69
N PRO A 244 -18.25 -9.45 -3.73
CA PRO A 244 -17.12 -10.29 -4.09
C PRO A 244 -16.01 -9.45 -4.74
N LEU A 245 -14.77 -9.83 -4.49
CA LEU A 245 -13.57 -9.40 -5.22
C LEU A 245 -12.99 -10.61 -5.97
N ALA A 246 -11.95 -10.40 -6.78
CA ALA A 246 -11.25 -11.53 -7.40
C ALA A 246 -10.70 -12.52 -6.36
N SER A 247 -11.07 -13.79 -6.55
CA SER A 247 -10.64 -14.92 -5.72
C SER A 247 -9.13 -15.10 -5.71
N LEU A 248 -8.63 -15.75 -4.64
CA LEU A 248 -7.24 -16.15 -4.52
C LEU A 248 -6.83 -17.09 -5.68
N PRO A 249 -5.61 -16.94 -6.23
CA PRO A 249 -5.13 -17.69 -7.40
C PRO A 249 -4.63 -19.11 -7.07
N PHE A 250 -5.06 -19.68 -5.94
CA PHE A 250 -4.66 -20.98 -5.39
C PHE A 250 -5.79 -21.54 -4.51
N TYR A 251 -5.81 -22.85 -4.22
CA TYR A 251 -7.00 -23.53 -3.70
C TYR A 251 -6.93 -24.01 -2.23
N ASP A 252 -5.78 -24.49 -1.77
CA ASP A 252 -5.62 -25.16 -0.47
C ASP A 252 -4.75 -24.41 0.55
N ARG A 253 -4.03 -23.36 0.12
CA ARG A 253 -3.10 -22.56 0.94
C ARG A 253 -3.76 -22.03 2.22
N GLU A 254 -3.07 -22.17 3.35
CA GLU A 254 -3.49 -21.61 4.64
C GLU A 254 -2.33 -21.05 5.47
N LEU A 255 -2.63 -20.45 6.63
CA LEU A 255 -1.64 -19.92 7.58
C LEU A 255 -0.68 -18.88 6.97
N PHE A 256 -1.07 -18.27 5.85
CA PHE A 256 -0.48 -17.09 5.24
C PHE A 256 -0.76 -15.85 6.11
N SER A 257 -0.07 -14.76 5.81
CA SER A 257 -0.28 -13.46 6.45
C SER A 257 -0.78 -12.45 5.42
N VAL A 258 -1.61 -11.47 5.82
CA VAL A 258 -2.25 -10.51 4.91
C VAL A 258 -2.19 -9.09 5.49
N VAL A 259 -1.79 -8.12 4.68
CA VAL A 259 -1.78 -6.68 5.01
C VAL A 259 -2.19 -5.83 3.81
N SER A 260 -2.70 -4.62 4.06
CA SER A 260 -2.85 -3.59 3.05
C SER A 260 -1.69 -2.59 3.08
N ALA A 261 -1.14 -2.25 1.92
CA ALA A 261 -0.10 -1.23 1.77
C ALA A 261 -0.53 -0.26 0.66
N GLY A 262 -0.86 0.98 1.06
CA GLY A 262 -1.76 1.81 0.26
C GLY A 262 -3.11 1.11 0.10
N ASP A 263 -3.69 1.16 -1.10
CA ASP A 263 -4.97 0.54 -1.40
C ASP A 263 -4.86 -0.91 -1.90
N ASN A 264 -3.64 -1.45 -2.02
CA ASN A 264 -3.40 -2.82 -2.48
C ASN A 264 -3.27 -3.79 -1.28
N ILE A 265 -3.67 -5.05 -1.49
CA ILE A 265 -3.58 -6.10 -0.45
C ILE A 265 -2.45 -7.06 -0.81
N TYR A 266 -1.58 -7.36 0.15
CA TYR A 266 -0.47 -8.28 0.02
C TYR A 266 -0.69 -9.50 0.90
N LEU A 267 -0.64 -10.68 0.30
CA LEU A 267 -0.68 -11.98 0.97
C LEU A 267 0.70 -12.62 0.88
N SER A 268 1.31 -12.97 2.01
CA SER A 268 2.68 -13.51 2.08
C SER A 268 2.73 -14.91 2.70
N GLY A 269 3.54 -15.78 2.08
CA GLY A 269 3.87 -17.12 2.56
C GLY A 269 2.67 -18.04 2.76
N GLY A 270 2.66 -18.73 3.90
CA GLY A 270 1.68 -19.74 4.25
C GLY A 270 2.17 -21.16 3.95
N MET A 271 1.24 -22.11 3.97
CA MET A 271 1.49 -23.53 3.72
C MET A 271 0.47 -24.06 2.70
N GLU A 272 0.93 -24.79 1.70
CA GLU A 272 0.14 -25.34 0.58
C GLU A 272 0.53 -26.80 0.39
N SER A 273 -0.43 -27.72 0.44
CA SER A 273 -0.21 -29.18 0.39
C SER A 273 0.93 -29.70 1.30
N GLY A 274 1.11 -29.06 2.46
CA GLY A 274 2.15 -29.37 3.45
C GLY A 274 3.51 -28.66 3.25
N VAL A 275 3.71 -27.96 2.13
CA VAL A 275 4.92 -27.19 1.82
C VAL A 275 4.78 -25.76 2.35
N THR A 276 5.75 -25.30 3.13
CA THR A 276 5.83 -23.90 3.59
C THR A 276 6.40 -23.01 2.48
N LEU A 277 5.77 -21.86 2.22
CA LEU A 277 6.02 -21.05 1.02
C LEU A 277 6.66 -19.68 1.30
N ALA A 278 7.35 -19.16 0.28
CA ALA A 278 7.93 -17.81 0.22
C ALA A 278 7.22 -16.86 -0.77
N ASP A 279 6.20 -17.35 -1.48
CA ASP A 279 5.39 -16.56 -2.41
C ASP A 279 4.78 -15.32 -1.76
N VAL A 280 4.65 -14.25 -2.55
CA VAL A 280 3.96 -13.03 -2.16
C VAL A 280 3.04 -12.62 -3.31
N TRP A 281 1.76 -12.45 -3.00
CA TRP A 281 0.71 -12.11 -3.96
C TRP A 281 0.16 -10.72 -3.65
N CYS A 282 0.13 -9.83 -4.66
CA CYS A 282 -0.43 -8.49 -4.59
C CYS A 282 -1.77 -8.43 -5.33
N TYR A 283 -2.84 -8.16 -4.60
CA TYR A 283 -4.13 -7.74 -5.14
C TYR A 283 -4.10 -6.25 -5.48
N MET A 284 -4.30 -5.90 -6.74
CA MET A 284 -4.41 -4.52 -7.18
C MET A 284 -5.87 -4.06 -7.12
N SER A 285 -6.24 -3.23 -6.14
CA SER A 285 -7.64 -2.84 -5.88
C SER A 285 -8.33 -2.13 -7.05
N LEU A 286 -7.53 -1.40 -7.85
CA LEU A 286 -7.94 -0.72 -9.09
C LEU A 286 -8.27 -1.67 -10.25
N LEU A 287 -7.64 -2.84 -10.30
CA LEU A 287 -7.73 -3.80 -11.41
C LEU A 287 -8.51 -5.08 -11.04
N ASP A 288 -8.88 -5.23 -9.77
CA ASP A 288 -9.52 -6.42 -9.21
C ASP A 288 -8.81 -7.72 -9.63
N ASN A 289 -7.48 -7.77 -9.49
CA ASN A 289 -6.68 -8.93 -9.89
C ASN A 289 -5.50 -9.20 -8.93
N TRP A 290 -5.04 -10.45 -8.90
CA TRP A 290 -3.90 -10.91 -8.10
C TRP A 290 -2.67 -11.15 -8.97
N ASN A 291 -1.51 -10.68 -8.51
CA ASN A 291 -0.25 -10.73 -9.24
C ASN A 291 0.86 -11.24 -8.32
N LEU A 292 1.73 -12.13 -8.80
CA LEU A 292 2.89 -12.59 -8.03
C LEU A 292 3.95 -11.48 -8.03
N VAL A 293 4.42 -11.09 -6.84
CA VAL A 293 5.53 -10.13 -6.66
C VAL A 293 6.76 -10.85 -6.13
N SER A 294 7.86 -10.13 -5.86
CA SER A 294 9.10 -10.75 -5.37
C SER A 294 8.85 -11.57 -4.10
N ARG A 295 9.44 -12.77 -4.08
CA ARG A 295 9.35 -13.73 -2.98
C ARG A 295 10.16 -13.27 -1.77
N MET A 296 9.69 -13.62 -0.58
CA MET A 296 10.50 -13.55 0.64
C MET A 296 11.76 -14.42 0.48
N THR A 297 12.85 -14.07 1.15
CA THR A 297 14.06 -14.90 1.18
C THR A 297 13.88 -16.16 2.05
N VAL A 298 13.00 -16.11 3.06
CA VAL A 298 12.70 -17.25 3.95
C VAL A 298 11.24 -17.71 3.78
N PRO A 299 11.00 -18.98 3.34
CA PRO A 299 9.67 -19.58 3.37
C PRO A 299 9.13 -19.69 4.80
N ARG A 300 7.92 -19.18 5.02
CA ARG A 300 7.31 -19.06 6.37
C ARG A 300 5.79 -19.14 6.33
N CYS A 301 5.21 -19.74 7.37
CA CYS A 301 3.79 -19.66 7.69
C CYS A 301 3.61 -19.22 9.16
N ARG A 302 2.39 -18.87 9.58
CA ARG A 302 2.08 -18.41 10.96
C ARG A 302 2.89 -17.18 11.41
N HIS A 303 3.52 -16.46 10.48
CA HIS A 303 4.21 -15.19 10.68
C HIS A 303 3.22 -14.04 10.75
N ASN A 304 3.69 -12.89 11.24
CA ASN A 304 2.97 -11.63 11.07
C ASN A 304 3.54 -10.86 9.87
N SER A 305 2.68 -10.08 9.22
CA SER A 305 3.08 -9.01 8.30
C SER A 305 2.53 -7.71 8.86
N LEU A 306 3.27 -6.61 8.75
CA LEU A 306 2.86 -5.27 9.16
C LEU A 306 3.29 -4.24 8.12
N VAL A 307 2.64 -3.09 8.07
CA VAL A 307 3.09 -1.96 7.23
C VAL A 307 3.59 -0.82 8.10
N TYR A 308 4.79 -0.35 7.79
CA TYR A 308 5.39 0.83 8.40
C TYR A 308 6.15 1.62 7.35
N ASP A 309 5.90 2.94 7.29
CA ASP A 309 6.58 3.86 6.38
C ASP A 309 6.55 3.39 4.89
N GLY A 310 5.37 2.97 4.42
CA GLY A 310 5.14 2.46 3.06
C GLY A 310 5.69 1.05 2.77
N LYS A 311 6.44 0.45 3.70
CA LYS A 311 7.12 -0.85 3.53
C LYS A 311 6.45 -1.95 4.34
N ILE A 312 6.46 -3.17 3.81
CA ILE A 312 5.88 -4.35 4.47
C ILE A 312 6.98 -5.06 5.25
N TYR A 313 6.77 -5.34 6.53
CA TYR A 313 7.68 -6.10 7.39
C TYR A 313 7.10 -7.47 7.70
N THR A 314 7.80 -8.56 7.42
CA THR A 314 7.42 -9.93 7.80
C THR A 314 8.22 -10.38 9.02
N LEU A 315 7.50 -10.83 10.06
CA LEU A 315 8.05 -11.05 11.40
C LEU A 315 7.93 -12.54 11.77
N GLY A 316 9.08 -13.20 11.93
CA GLY A 316 9.18 -14.56 12.46
C GLY A 316 8.28 -15.58 11.77
N GLY A 317 7.61 -16.42 12.54
CA GLY A 317 6.76 -17.50 12.03
C GLY A 317 7.39 -18.89 12.18
N LEU A 318 6.83 -19.86 11.47
CA LEU A 318 7.26 -21.25 11.40
C LEU A 318 7.80 -21.53 9.99
N GLY A 319 9.07 -21.92 9.90
CA GLY A 319 9.73 -22.35 8.67
C GLY A 319 9.74 -23.87 8.53
N VAL A 320 10.64 -24.39 7.70
CA VAL A 320 10.81 -25.86 7.50
C VAL A 320 11.54 -26.52 8.70
N ALA A 321 12.40 -25.78 9.40
CA ALA A 321 13.31 -26.32 10.42
C ALA A 321 12.89 -26.06 11.88
N GLY A 322 11.83 -25.29 12.13
CA GLY A 322 11.47 -24.76 13.45
C GLY A 322 10.82 -23.38 13.34
N ASN A 323 10.81 -22.61 14.43
CA ASN A 323 10.49 -21.18 14.32
C ASN A 323 11.59 -20.47 13.52
N VAL A 324 11.24 -19.34 12.90
CA VAL A 324 12.22 -18.40 12.38
C VAL A 324 12.21 -17.13 13.21
N ASP A 325 13.39 -16.60 13.48
CA ASP A 325 13.65 -15.27 14.05
C ASP A 325 13.74 -14.19 12.96
N HIS A 326 13.99 -14.59 11.71
CA HIS A 326 14.28 -13.70 10.59
C HIS A 326 13.18 -12.65 10.38
N VAL A 327 13.60 -11.40 10.21
CA VAL A 327 12.72 -10.27 9.91
C VAL A 327 13.11 -9.71 8.55
N GLU A 328 12.16 -9.59 7.64
CA GLU A 328 12.40 -9.08 6.29
C GLU A 328 11.52 -7.87 6.02
N ARG A 329 12.05 -6.92 5.24
CA ARG A 329 11.38 -5.68 4.82
C ARG A 329 11.25 -5.68 3.30
N TYR A 330 10.03 -5.54 2.80
CA TYR A 330 9.71 -5.38 1.39
C TYR A 330 9.45 -3.92 1.05
N ASP A 331 10.14 -3.45 0.01
CA ASP A 331 9.90 -2.15 -0.59
C ASP A 331 8.88 -2.29 -1.74
N THR A 332 7.74 -1.63 -1.58
CA THR A 332 6.61 -1.69 -2.50
C THR A 332 6.86 -0.98 -3.83
N ILE A 333 7.90 -0.15 -3.93
CA ILE A 333 8.27 0.61 -5.13
C ILE A 333 9.36 -0.12 -5.93
N THR A 334 10.37 -0.68 -5.26
CA THR A 334 11.46 -1.40 -5.93
C THR A 334 11.18 -2.89 -6.15
N ASN A 335 10.13 -3.43 -5.51
CA ASN A 335 9.77 -4.85 -5.54
C ASN A 335 10.93 -5.75 -5.06
N GLN A 336 11.57 -5.38 -3.94
CA GLN A 336 12.69 -6.12 -3.35
C GLN A 336 12.49 -6.37 -1.85
N TRP A 337 13.05 -7.48 -1.36
CA TRP A 337 13.14 -7.82 0.06
C TRP A 337 14.54 -7.57 0.61
N GLU A 338 14.61 -7.12 1.85
CA GLU A 338 15.83 -6.78 2.59
C GLU A 338 15.75 -7.40 3.99
N ALA A 339 16.78 -8.12 4.43
CA ALA A 339 16.84 -8.62 5.81
C ALA A 339 17.16 -7.48 6.78
N VAL A 340 16.38 -7.35 7.85
CA VAL A 340 16.63 -6.40 8.96
C VAL A 340 16.95 -7.19 10.24
N ALA A 341 17.16 -6.52 11.37
CA ALA A 341 17.57 -7.19 12.62
C ALA A 341 16.54 -8.29 13.02
N PRO A 342 17.00 -9.52 13.31
CA PRO A 342 16.12 -10.63 13.66
C PRO A 342 15.47 -10.43 15.04
N LEU A 343 14.36 -11.14 15.27
CA LEU A 343 13.69 -11.20 16.57
C LEU A 343 14.63 -11.77 17.64
N PRO A 344 14.79 -11.11 18.80
CA PRO A 344 15.53 -11.67 19.94
C PRO A 344 15.02 -13.04 20.41
N LYS A 345 13.75 -13.38 20.12
CA LYS A 345 13.16 -14.71 20.32
C LYS A 345 12.38 -15.14 19.08
N ALA A 346 12.78 -16.25 18.46
CA ALA A 346 12.03 -16.89 17.37
C ALA A 346 10.64 -17.34 17.85
N VAL A 347 9.57 -16.80 17.27
CA VAL A 347 8.17 -17.10 17.64
C VAL A 347 7.27 -17.24 16.42
N HIS A 348 6.31 -18.16 16.49
CA HIS A 348 5.21 -18.27 15.52
C HIS A 348 3.86 -17.91 16.19
N SER A 349 2.88 -17.47 15.39
CA SER A 349 1.53 -17.13 15.85
C SER A 349 1.46 -16.15 17.03
N ALA A 350 2.44 -15.25 17.13
CA ALA A 350 2.41 -14.12 18.05
C ALA A 350 1.36 -13.10 17.62
N ALA A 351 0.94 -12.24 18.55
CA ALA A 351 0.13 -11.07 18.24
C ALA A 351 1.08 -9.91 17.91
N ALA A 352 0.92 -9.21 16.78
CA ALA A 352 1.82 -8.13 16.38
C ALA A 352 1.08 -6.92 15.79
N THR A 353 1.62 -5.72 16.01
CA THR A 353 1.06 -4.48 15.46
C THR A 353 2.07 -3.33 15.44
N VAL A 354 1.73 -2.20 14.81
CA VAL A 354 2.53 -0.96 14.78
C VAL A 354 1.93 0.05 15.75
N CYS A 355 2.71 0.60 16.68
CA CYS A 355 2.25 1.65 17.59
C CYS A 355 3.39 2.62 17.97
N GLY A 356 3.10 3.91 18.09
CA GLY A 356 4.07 4.91 18.58
C GLY A 356 5.40 4.95 17.80
N GLY A 357 5.36 4.70 16.49
CA GLY A 357 6.56 4.62 15.64
C GLY A 357 7.33 3.29 15.70
N LYS A 358 6.89 2.32 16.51
CA LYS A 358 7.54 1.02 16.70
C LYS A 358 6.68 -0.14 16.21
N ILE A 359 7.33 -1.24 15.82
CA ILE A 359 6.69 -2.54 15.64
C ILE A 359 6.71 -3.26 17.00
N TYR A 360 5.61 -3.91 17.38
CA TYR A 360 5.50 -4.71 18.60
C TYR A 360 5.06 -6.14 18.28
N VAL A 361 5.60 -7.10 19.04
CA VAL A 361 5.29 -8.54 18.97
C VAL A 361 5.10 -9.07 20.40
N PHE A 362 3.94 -9.67 20.67
CA PHE A 362 3.51 -10.17 21.98
C PHE A 362 3.26 -11.69 21.93
N GLY A 363 3.84 -12.41 22.88
CA GLY A 363 3.58 -13.84 23.11
C GLY A 363 3.86 -14.71 21.88
N GLY A 364 2.87 -15.50 21.48
CA GLY A 364 3.04 -16.53 20.45
C GLY A 364 3.67 -17.81 21.01
N VAL A 365 4.15 -18.67 20.12
CA VAL A 365 4.63 -20.02 20.44
C VAL A 365 6.14 -20.12 20.22
N ASN A 366 6.86 -20.66 21.20
CA ASN A 366 8.31 -20.93 21.14
C ASN A 366 8.61 -22.37 20.67
N GLU A 367 9.90 -22.67 20.42
CA GLU A 367 10.37 -24.00 19.97
C GLU A 367 9.92 -25.18 20.86
N ALA A 368 9.66 -24.95 22.14
CA ALA A 368 9.16 -25.97 23.06
C ALA A 368 7.64 -26.21 22.96
N GLY A 369 6.96 -25.58 21.98
CA GLY A 369 5.51 -25.64 21.79
C GLY A 369 4.70 -24.86 22.84
N ARG A 370 5.35 -23.99 23.62
CA ARG A 370 4.74 -23.28 24.76
C ARG A 370 4.49 -21.81 24.42
N ALA A 371 3.60 -21.17 25.17
CA ALA A 371 3.47 -19.71 25.15
C ALA A 371 4.84 -19.07 25.43
N ALA A 372 5.24 -18.11 24.61
CA ALA A 372 6.60 -17.59 24.62
C ALA A 372 6.92 -16.69 25.82
N GLY A 373 5.92 -15.98 26.38
CA GLY A 373 6.12 -15.08 27.52
C GLY A 373 6.91 -13.81 27.17
N VAL A 374 6.87 -13.34 25.93
CA VAL A 374 7.74 -12.24 25.43
C VAL A 374 6.95 -11.02 24.97
N LEU A 375 7.49 -9.84 25.24
CA LEU A 375 7.21 -8.60 24.52
C LEU A 375 8.50 -8.17 23.82
N GLN A 376 8.45 -8.15 22.48
CA GLN A 376 9.54 -7.71 21.62
C GLN A 376 9.08 -6.45 20.90
N SER A 377 9.90 -5.40 20.89
CA SER A 377 9.61 -4.15 20.19
C SER A 377 10.78 -3.70 19.33
N TYR A 378 10.51 -3.19 18.13
CA TYR A 378 11.49 -2.83 17.12
C TYR A 378 11.35 -1.37 16.71
N VAL A 379 12.50 -0.70 16.57
CA VAL A 379 12.60 0.70 16.13
C VAL A 379 13.16 0.69 14.69
N PRO A 380 12.33 0.92 13.66
CA PRO A 380 12.75 0.81 12.26
C PRO A 380 13.86 1.78 11.84
N GLN A 381 13.97 2.93 12.51
CA GLN A 381 14.98 3.97 12.22
C GLN A 381 16.40 3.55 12.63
N THR A 382 16.52 2.80 13.73
CA THR A 382 17.81 2.36 14.28
C THR A 382 18.12 0.91 13.98
N ASN A 383 17.18 0.16 13.39
CA ASN A 383 17.28 -1.28 13.14
C ASN A 383 17.61 -2.07 14.43
N THR A 384 16.95 -1.73 15.54
CA THR A 384 17.19 -2.35 16.85
C THR A 384 15.92 -2.87 17.50
N TRP A 385 16.06 -4.00 18.20
CA TRP A 385 15.03 -4.57 19.06
C TRP A 385 15.25 -4.21 20.54
N SER A 386 14.17 -4.20 21.31
CA SER A 386 14.12 -4.19 22.77
C SER A 386 13.19 -5.30 23.24
N PHE A 387 13.55 -5.97 24.33
CA PHE A 387 13.01 -7.28 24.69
C PHE A 387 12.68 -7.38 26.19
N ILE A 388 11.54 -7.99 26.52
CA ILE A 388 11.08 -8.24 27.88
C ILE A 388 10.50 -9.67 27.93
N GLU A 389 10.98 -10.51 28.85
CA GLU A 389 10.30 -11.75 29.25
C GLU A 389 9.42 -11.50 30.48
N SER A 390 8.16 -11.93 30.42
CA SER A 390 7.22 -11.92 31.55
C SER A 390 6.16 -13.01 31.39
N PRO A 391 5.89 -13.83 32.43
CA PRO A 391 4.87 -14.87 32.38
C PRO A 391 3.44 -14.31 32.29
N MET A 392 3.25 -12.99 32.48
CA MET A 392 1.97 -12.30 32.27
C MET A 392 1.63 -12.08 30.79
N ILE A 393 2.52 -12.48 29.86
CA ILE A 393 2.36 -12.34 28.40
C ILE A 393 2.13 -13.74 27.81
N ASP A 394 1.04 -14.39 28.22
CA ASP A 394 0.69 -15.77 27.88
C ASP A 394 -0.12 -15.90 26.57
N ASN A 395 -0.28 -14.81 25.82
CA ASN A 395 -1.24 -14.72 24.73
C ASN A 395 -1.01 -15.80 23.64
N LYS A 396 -2.01 -16.67 23.50
CA LYS A 396 -2.12 -17.67 22.42
C LYS A 396 -2.52 -16.97 21.10
N PRO A 397 -2.62 -17.68 19.96
CA PRO A 397 -2.84 -17.05 18.65
C PRO A 397 -4.07 -16.14 18.59
N ALA A 398 -3.81 -14.83 18.52
CA ALA A 398 -4.77 -13.73 18.59
C ALA A 398 -4.26 -12.57 17.71
N PRO A 399 -5.15 -11.83 17.01
CA PRO A 399 -4.75 -10.61 16.31
C PRO A 399 -4.44 -9.48 17.31
N ALA A 400 -3.57 -8.55 16.88
CA ALA A 400 -3.37 -7.27 17.56
C ALA A 400 -3.57 -6.10 16.61
N VAL A 401 -4.15 -5.01 17.14
CA VAL A 401 -4.42 -3.77 16.41
C VAL A 401 -4.08 -2.57 17.30
N THR A 402 -3.74 -1.45 16.68
CA THR A 402 -3.45 -0.20 17.39
C THR A 402 -4.58 0.80 17.21
N LEU A 403 -5.02 1.40 18.32
CA LEU A 403 -6.02 2.46 18.31
C LEU A 403 -5.70 3.49 19.40
N ASN A 404 -5.75 4.78 19.05
CA ASN A 404 -5.57 5.91 19.95
C ASN A 404 -4.30 5.83 20.83
N GLY A 405 -3.21 5.30 20.28
CA GLY A 405 -1.92 5.11 20.98
C GLY A 405 -1.81 3.84 21.83
N PHE A 406 -2.87 3.04 21.95
CA PHE A 406 -2.87 1.77 22.69
C PHE A 406 -2.85 0.57 21.74
N VAL A 407 -2.24 -0.54 22.17
CA VAL A 407 -2.31 -1.82 21.47
C VAL A 407 -3.40 -2.68 22.10
N PHE A 408 -4.29 -3.23 21.28
CA PHE A 408 -5.37 -4.13 21.66
C PHE A 408 -5.08 -5.54 21.11
N ILE A 409 -4.99 -6.54 21.98
CA ILE A 409 -4.88 -7.97 21.64
C ILE A 409 -6.22 -8.63 21.95
N LEU A 410 -6.77 -9.39 21.01
CA LEU A 410 -8.18 -9.78 21.01
C LEU A 410 -8.39 -11.29 21.02
N GLY A 411 -8.95 -11.82 22.11
CA GLY A 411 -9.25 -13.24 22.26
C GLY A 411 -7.98 -14.11 22.27
N GLY A 412 -7.94 -15.11 21.41
CA GLY A 412 -7.01 -16.23 21.51
C GLY A 412 -7.42 -17.19 22.63
N ALA A 413 -6.92 -18.42 22.63
CA ALA A 413 -7.23 -19.44 23.64
C ALA A 413 -8.74 -19.75 23.83
N TYR A 414 -9.59 -19.42 22.84
CA TYR A 414 -11.06 -19.40 22.94
C TYR A 414 -11.60 -18.43 24.01
N ALA A 415 -10.88 -17.35 24.32
CA ALA A 415 -11.30 -16.31 25.25
C ALA A 415 -12.18 -15.24 24.59
N ARG A 416 -12.95 -14.54 25.43
CA ARG A 416 -13.65 -13.27 25.11
C ARG A 416 -12.81 -12.03 25.42
N ALA A 417 -11.60 -12.21 25.94
CA ALA A 417 -10.80 -11.16 26.54
C ALA A 417 -10.32 -10.11 25.53
N THR A 418 -10.30 -8.86 25.97
CA THR A 418 -9.55 -7.77 25.34
C THR A 418 -8.38 -7.42 26.25
N THR A 419 -7.16 -7.52 25.76
CA THR A 419 -5.95 -7.14 26.51
C THR A 419 -5.40 -5.85 25.91
N ILE A 420 -5.24 -4.80 26.72
CA ILE A 420 -4.79 -3.48 26.27
C ILE A 420 -3.41 -3.20 26.84
N TYR A 421 -2.43 -2.90 25.97
CA TYR A 421 -1.10 -2.46 26.34
C TYR A 421 -0.95 -0.94 26.10
N ASP A 422 -0.38 -0.26 27.09
CA ASP A 422 -0.04 1.17 27.09
C ASP A 422 1.47 1.32 26.81
N PRO A 423 1.89 1.75 25.60
CA PRO A 423 3.30 1.84 25.23
C PRO A 423 4.08 2.95 25.94
N GLU A 424 3.40 3.94 26.51
CA GLU A 424 4.03 5.04 27.24
C GLU A 424 4.32 4.64 28.69
N LYS A 425 3.41 3.87 29.30
CA LYS A 425 3.53 3.39 30.69
C LYS A 425 4.14 1.99 30.79
N GLY A 426 4.33 1.30 29.67
CA GLY A 426 4.89 -0.06 29.59
C GLY A 426 4.03 -1.11 30.30
N ASN A 427 2.71 -0.89 30.44
CA ASN A 427 1.84 -1.74 31.25
C ASN A 427 0.69 -2.37 30.46
N ILE A 428 0.12 -3.44 31.02
CA ILE A 428 -0.98 -4.21 30.45
C ILE A 428 -2.19 -4.12 31.38
N LYS A 429 -3.38 -3.92 30.82
CA LYS A 429 -4.68 -3.91 31.53
C LYS A 429 -5.72 -4.72 30.76
N ALA A 430 -6.76 -5.19 31.46
CA ALA A 430 -7.95 -5.73 30.81
C ALA A 430 -8.78 -4.60 30.18
N GLY A 431 -9.30 -4.85 28.98
CA GLY A 431 -10.37 -4.09 28.35
C GLY A 431 -11.74 -4.78 28.51
N PRO A 432 -12.81 -4.24 27.92
CA PRO A 432 -14.12 -4.88 27.93
C PRO A 432 -14.09 -6.17 27.10
N ASN A 433 -14.80 -7.21 27.58
CA ASN A 433 -14.89 -8.48 26.87
C ASN A 433 -15.70 -8.34 25.57
N MET A 434 -15.25 -9.01 24.51
CA MET A 434 -16.02 -9.27 23.29
C MET A 434 -17.32 -10.04 23.63
N ASN A 435 -18.29 -10.00 22.73
CA ASN A 435 -19.54 -10.75 22.80
C ASN A 435 -19.31 -12.26 22.70
N HIS A 436 -18.44 -12.68 21.76
CA HIS A 436 -18.13 -14.10 21.51
C HIS A 436 -16.69 -14.46 21.90
N SER A 437 -16.45 -15.74 22.24
CA SER A 437 -15.09 -16.28 22.30
C SER A 437 -14.52 -16.37 20.89
N ARG A 438 -13.26 -15.95 20.69
CA ARG A 438 -12.64 -15.96 19.36
C ARG A 438 -11.19 -16.46 19.41
N GLN A 439 -10.92 -17.54 18.68
CA GLN A 439 -9.57 -17.93 18.27
C GLN A 439 -9.51 -18.03 16.74
N PHE A 440 -8.35 -17.71 16.13
CA PHE A 440 -8.18 -17.59 14.68
C PHE A 440 -9.18 -16.64 14.01
N CYS A 441 -9.66 -15.64 14.76
CA CYS A 441 -10.26 -14.43 14.19
C CYS A 441 -9.18 -13.49 13.65
N SER A 442 -9.61 -12.47 12.94
CA SER A 442 -8.75 -11.36 12.52
C SER A 442 -9.41 -10.03 12.85
N ALA A 443 -8.62 -8.96 12.96
CA ALA A 443 -9.13 -7.67 13.38
C ALA A 443 -8.46 -6.52 12.64
N VAL A 444 -9.19 -5.43 12.47
CA VAL A 444 -8.77 -4.21 11.77
C VAL A 444 -9.28 -2.97 12.50
N VAL A 445 -8.75 -1.80 12.13
CA VAL A 445 -9.27 -0.49 12.54
C VAL A 445 -9.83 0.24 11.34
N LEU A 446 -11.02 0.82 11.50
CA LEU A 446 -11.74 1.63 10.51
C LEU A 446 -12.57 2.68 11.26
N ASP A 447 -12.64 3.92 10.77
CA ASP A 447 -13.44 5.02 11.36
C ASP A 447 -13.25 5.21 12.88
N GLY A 448 -12.03 5.00 13.39
CA GLY A 448 -11.70 5.11 14.81
C GLY A 448 -12.20 3.97 15.70
N LYS A 449 -12.69 2.86 15.11
CA LYS A 449 -13.24 1.69 15.79
C LYS A 449 -12.44 0.45 15.44
N ILE A 450 -12.40 -0.53 16.35
CA ILE A 450 -11.83 -1.86 16.08
C ILE A 450 -12.94 -2.79 15.63
N TYR A 451 -12.72 -3.55 14.56
CA TYR A 451 -13.63 -4.58 14.08
C TYR A 451 -12.97 -5.95 14.21
N ALA A 452 -13.59 -6.87 14.96
CA ALA A 452 -13.18 -8.27 15.07
C ALA A 452 -14.06 -9.15 14.17
N THR A 453 -13.44 -10.00 13.35
CA THR A 453 -14.12 -10.75 12.29
C THR A 453 -13.86 -12.26 12.40
N GLY A 454 -14.93 -13.06 12.33
CA GLY A 454 -14.87 -14.52 12.32
C GLY A 454 -14.17 -15.16 13.53
N GLY A 455 -13.49 -16.28 13.27
CA GLY A 455 -12.86 -17.13 14.28
C GLY A 455 -13.73 -18.31 14.70
N ILE A 456 -13.22 -19.15 15.61
CA ILE A 456 -13.92 -20.29 16.21
C ILE A 456 -14.08 -20.09 17.73
N VAL A 457 -15.19 -20.61 18.28
CA VAL A 457 -15.59 -20.44 19.70
C VAL A 457 -15.00 -21.49 20.65
N SER A 458 -14.58 -22.64 20.13
CA SER A 458 -13.92 -23.78 20.79
C SER A 458 -13.24 -24.66 19.72
N SER A 459 -12.55 -25.76 20.08
CA SER A 459 -11.86 -26.61 19.10
C SER A 459 -12.82 -27.32 18.13
N GLU A 460 -13.90 -27.89 18.67
CA GLU A 460 -14.99 -28.53 17.90
C GLU A 460 -16.14 -27.54 17.61
N GLY A 461 -15.92 -26.25 17.89
CA GLY A 461 -16.95 -25.22 17.85
C GLY A 461 -17.27 -24.76 16.43
N PRO A 462 -18.48 -24.23 16.19
CA PRO A 462 -18.78 -23.57 14.93
C PRO A 462 -17.82 -22.40 14.68
N ALA A 463 -17.46 -22.20 13.42
CA ALA A 463 -16.91 -20.92 12.98
C ALA A 463 -17.97 -19.82 13.14
N LEU A 464 -17.53 -18.60 13.44
CA LEU A 464 -18.41 -17.45 13.60
C LEU A 464 -18.70 -16.82 12.25
N GLY A 465 -19.97 -16.71 11.91
CA GLY A 465 -20.48 -15.93 10.78
C GLY A 465 -20.76 -14.47 11.11
N ASN A 466 -20.25 -13.94 12.23
CA ASN A 466 -20.52 -12.57 12.68
C ASN A 466 -19.24 -11.76 12.89
N MET A 467 -19.40 -10.44 12.78
CA MET A 467 -18.41 -9.44 13.17
C MET A 467 -18.88 -8.76 14.46
N GLU A 468 -17.97 -8.12 15.17
CA GLU A 468 -18.31 -7.18 16.24
C GLU A 468 -17.34 -6.00 16.25
N SER A 469 -17.84 -4.81 16.61
CA SER A 469 -17.05 -3.58 16.66
C SER A 469 -16.95 -3.05 18.09
N TYR A 470 -15.75 -2.60 18.45
CA TYR A 470 -15.48 -1.87 19.69
C TYR A 470 -15.54 -0.37 19.45
N GLU A 471 -16.37 0.31 20.23
CA GLU A 471 -16.52 1.76 20.26
C GLU A 471 -15.72 2.34 21.45
N PRO A 472 -14.63 3.11 21.22
CA PRO A 472 -13.84 3.69 22.31
C PRO A 472 -14.62 4.72 23.14
N ALA A 473 -15.57 5.45 22.54
CA ALA A 473 -16.31 6.50 23.23
C ALA A 473 -17.23 5.95 24.34
N THR A 474 -17.77 4.74 24.15
CA THR A 474 -18.61 4.04 25.13
C THR A 474 -17.89 2.91 25.86
N ASN A 475 -16.71 2.50 25.38
CA ASN A 475 -15.95 1.33 25.86
C ASN A 475 -16.77 0.02 25.80
N THR A 476 -17.49 -0.21 24.70
CA THR A 476 -18.39 -1.37 24.51
C THR A 476 -18.15 -2.10 23.18
N TRP A 477 -18.38 -3.41 23.17
CA TRP A 477 -18.44 -4.24 21.96
C TRP A 477 -19.87 -4.43 21.48
N THR A 478 -20.15 -4.05 20.23
CA THR A 478 -21.47 -4.19 19.58
C THR A 478 -21.39 -5.26 18.49
N LEU A 479 -22.33 -6.22 18.52
CA LEU A 479 -22.46 -7.24 17.48
C LEU A 479 -22.94 -6.61 16.16
N LEU A 480 -22.34 -7.01 15.05
CA LEU A 480 -22.64 -6.52 13.71
C LEU A 480 -23.33 -7.59 12.84
N PRO A 481 -23.94 -7.20 11.71
CA PRO A 481 -24.54 -8.12 10.75
C PRO A 481 -23.60 -9.23 10.27
N HIS A 482 -24.21 -10.28 9.73
CA HIS A 482 -23.49 -11.49 9.34
C HIS A 482 -22.54 -11.26 8.14
N MET A 483 -21.44 -11.99 8.16
CA MET A 483 -20.51 -12.16 7.03
C MET A 483 -21.13 -13.14 6.00
N PRO A 484 -20.65 -13.18 4.74
CA PRO A 484 -21.24 -14.03 3.70
C PRO A 484 -21.17 -15.54 4.02
N CYS A 485 -20.19 -15.95 4.83
CA CYS A 485 -20.14 -17.26 5.46
C CYS A 485 -19.38 -17.23 6.80
N PRO A 486 -19.53 -18.26 7.65
CA PRO A 486 -18.68 -18.46 8.82
C PRO A 486 -17.24 -18.82 8.44
N VAL A 487 -16.26 -18.07 8.97
CA VAL A 487 -14.84 -18.18 8.54
C VAL A 487 -13.86 -17.98 9.71
N PHE A 488 -12.71 -18.65 9.64
CA PHE A 488 -11.57 -18.52 10.55
C PHE A 488 -10.24 -18.72 9.81
N ARG A 489 -9.11 -18.27 10.36
CA ARG A 489 -7.78 -18.24 9.69
C ARG A 489 -7.74 -17.43 8.37
N HIS A 490 -8.70 -16.55 8.14
CA HIS A 490 -8.73 -15.62 7.00
C HIS A 490 -7.79 -14.43 7.24
N GLY A 491 -7.38 -13.76 6.17
CA GLY A 491 -6.87 -12.39 6.27
C GLY A 491 -8.02 -11.40 6.48
N CYS A 492 -7.76 -10.31 7.19
CA CYS A 492 -8.69 -9.18 7.32
C CYS A 492 -7.89 -7.88 7.21
N VAL A 493 -8.26 -7.00 6.28
CA VAL A 493 -7.56 -5.73 6.02
C VAL A 493 -8.54 -4.61 5.71
N VAL A 494 -8.08 -3.35 5.78
CA VAL A 494 -8.83 -2.18 5.29
C VAL A 494 -8.10 -1.59 4.10
N ILE A 495 -8.83 -1.30 3.02
CA ILE A 495 -8.36 -0.58 1.84
C ILE A 495 -9.38 0.47 1.43
N LYS A 496 -8.97 1.45 0.64
CA LYS A 496 -9.93 2.22 -0.17
C LYS A 496 -10.29 1.39 -1.39
N LYS A 497 -11.59 1.33 -1.68
CA LYS A 497 -12.10 0.74 -2.91
C LYS A 497 -13.04 1.70 -3.62
N TYR A 498 -12.94 1.67 -4.94
CA TYR A 498 -13.84 2.31 -5.88
C TYR A 498 -15.12 1.48 -5.94
N ILE A 499 -16.22 2.03 -5.43
CA ILE A 499 -17.52 1.35 -5.39
C ILE A 499 -18.47 2.11 -6.31
N GLN A 500 -18.86 1.47 -7.41
CA GLN A 500 -19.86 2.01 -8.32
C GLN A 500 -21.07 2.49 -7.52
N SER A 501 -21.36 3.78 -7.62
CA SER A 501 -22.64 4.35 -7.23
C SER A 501 -23.69 3.73 -8.15
N GLY A 502 -24.53 2.86 -7.58
CA GLY A 502 -25.53 2.07 -8.29
C GLY A 502 -26.88 2.75 -8.43
#